data_AF-A0A3G2G988-F1
#
_entry.id   AF-A0A3G2G988-F1
#
_cell.length_a   1.000
_cell.length_b   1.000
_cell.length_c   1.000
_cell.angle_alpha   90.00
_cell.angle_beta   90.00
_cell.angle_gamma   90.00
#
_symmetry.space_group_name_H-M   'P 1'
#
loop_
_entity.id
_entity.type
_entity.pdbx_description
1 polymer ?
#
loop_
_entity_poly.entity_id
_entity_poly.type
_entity_poly.pdbx_seq_one_letter_code
_entity_poly.pdbx_strand_id
1 'polypeptide(L)'
;MMKTKSTIRILLLIFLFTVGEIYSQATNGAVGINTSAPNLNSVLDVVSSGNNKGVLMPRLTETQRDAIVINPATDDGLTIFNITEDCYNYWSLADNEWKSVCGQIGKSVFTIDCSNSKAMGTYIQGKELTASNYLSVSVNVTKIGNYTITGTTTNGYNFYGTGVFLNTGIQTVQIPGQGTPTAVQVNTVQLSANGVDVTCTPAVTINVLSPAGTYTMSCGSAIVNGVYKVGTALAASNTITLPVNVSSLGSYTVTTNTVDGISFSGSGTFTATGNQNITLSGTGTPSSTSIKTMTITSNSQGGVSTTCSVNVIVVIPAKTIVHLGGTGDHGYSAEEDASKNLMDAPANFGTLANSVVKFEGFTHLTPADGAPAIAAINAKPDIVITGYPYTPNAAEITALVDYLNKGGVVIAQLEGAASIQSLMRSLFANPQINVNGRNGGGAVYPMINISDEILNGPFGDVRGKNWGEDASATASIDGISEAFITSYTGSSAINSTSVFAGTTMFRHKNLNLFYVGDAGFLSNFNANGTIASNTAYPFATNTSNFPVAKTAYGTTGNGNAAGSMAVQNSIIFANVVAWAIKQAEFNGINTP
;
A
#
# COMPACT_ATOMS: atom_id res chain seq x y z
N MET A 1 -36.52 107.21 -77.41
CA MET A 1 -35.43 106.25 -77.07
C MET A 1 -35.52 105.94 -75.58
N MET A 2 -35.63 104.73 -75.06
CA MET A 2 -35.56 103.39 -75.62
C MET A 2 -36.31 102.51 -74.59
N LYS A 3 -37.56 102.18 -74.90
CA LYS A 3 -38.39 101.14 -74.23
C LYS A 3 -37.77 99.73 -74.32
N THR A 4 -36.51 99.60 -74.76
CA THR A 4 -35.80 98.35 -75.04
C THR A 4 -34.85 97.90 -73.93
N LYS A 5 -34.46 98.76 -72.98
CA LYS A 5 -33.55 98.34 -71.87
C LYS A 5 -34.21 97.47 -70.81
N SER A 6 -35.52 97.59 -70.59
CA SER A 6 -36.24 96.81 -69.57
C SER A 6 -36.56 95.38 -70.06
N THR A 7 -36.97 95.24 -71.32
CA THR A 7 -37.32 93.95 -71.93
C THR A 7 -36.11 93.03 -72.08
N ILE A 8 -34.92 93.59 -72.35
CA ILE A 8 -33.67 92.81 -72.42
C ILE A 8 -33.24 92.30 -71.03
N ARG A 9 -33.45 93.07 -69.95
CA ARG A 9 -33.14 92.63 -68.58
C ARG A 9 -34.09 91.55 -68.07
N ILE A 10 -35.37 91.62 -68.45
CA ILE A 10 -36.36 90.60 -68.09
C ILE A 10 -36.15 89.32 -68.91
N LEU A 11 -35.81 89.41 -70.20
CA LEU A 11 -35.42 88.22 -70.98
C LEU A 11 -34.11 87.60 -70.48
N LEU A 12 -33.12 88.39 -70.07
CA LEU A 12 -31.86 87.88 -69.50
C LEU A 12 -32.09 87.21 -68.14
N LEU A 13 -32.96 87.76 -67.28
CA LEU A 13 -33.34 87.13 -66.01
C LEU A 13 -34.11 85.83 -66.24
N ILE A 14 -35.10 85.81 -67.14
CA ILE A 14 -35.85 84.58 -67.44
C ILE A 14 -34.93 83.51 -68.04
N PHE A 15 -33.98 83.88 -68.90
CA PHE A 15 -32.97 82.96 -69.42
C PHE A 15 -31.98 82.49 -68.33
N LEU A 16 -31.64 83.33 -67.35
CA LEU A 16 -30.80 82.93 -66.21
C LEU A 16 -31.53 82.00 -65.22
N PHE A 17 -32.85 82.16 -65.03
CA PHE A 17 -33.65 81.28 -64.17
C PHE A 17 -34.02 79.95 -64.86
N THR A 18 -34.29 79.96 -66.17
CA THR A 18 -34.59 78.71 -66.91
C THR A 18 -33.34 77.88 -67.24
N VAL A 19 -32.18 78.51 -67.43
CA VAL A 19 -30.91 77.77 -67.62
C VAL A 19 -30.31 77.33 -66.28
N GLY A 20 -30.59 78.03 -65.18
CA GLY A 20 -30.17 77.66 -63.82
C GLY A 20 -30.85 76.40 -63.27
N GLU A 21 -32.14 76.19 -63.56
CA GLU A 21 -32.85 74.97 -63.13
C GLU A 21 -32.49 73.73 -63.99
N ILE A 22 -32.12 73.92 -65.26
CA ILE A 22 -31.79 72.80 -66.16
C ILE A 22 -30.36 72.27 -65.94
N TYR A 23 -29.42 73.09 -65.44
CA TYR A 23 -28.02 72.66 -65.24
C TYR A 23 -27.75 71.87 -63.95
N SER A 24 -28.65 71.87 -62.96
CA SER A 24 -28.35 71.25 -61.65
C SER A 24 -28.87 69.81 -61.46
N GLN A 25 -29.77 69.30 -62.31
CA GLN A 25 -30.53 68.08 -61.96
C GLN A 25 -30.55 66.98 -63.03
N ALA A 26 -29.97 67.17 -64.21
CA ALA A 26 -30.11 66.19 -65.29
C ALA A 26 -28.82 65.41 -65.65
N THR A 27 -27.65 65.76 -65.13
CA THR A 27 -26.41 64.98 -65.37
C THR A 27 -25.47 65.04 -64.16
N ASN A 28 -25.23 63.87 -63.54
CA ASN A 28 -24.31 63.57 -62.43
C ASN A 28 -24.83 63.64 -60.97
N GLY A 29 -25.92 62.93 -60.68
CA GLY A 29 -26.06 61.83 -59.69
C GLY A 29 -25.53 61.87 -58.25
N ALA A 30 -24.72 62.83 -57.81
CA ALA A 30 -24.09 62.82 -56.48
C ALA A 30 -24.28 64.15 -55.72
N VAL A 31 -24.69 64.06 -54.46
CA VAL A 31 -24.80 65.17 -53.51
C VAL A 31 -23.51 65.24 -52.70
N GLY A 32 -22.70 66.27 -52.93
CA GLY A 32 -21.55 66.61 -52.10
C GLY A 32 -21.94 67.57 -50.98
N ILE A 33 -21.66 67.22 -49.72
CA ILE A 33 -21.71 68.17 -48.60
C ILE A 33 -20.27 68.58 -48.30
N ASN A 34 -19.97 69.85 -48.51
CA ASN A 34 -18.66 70.47 -48.26
C ASN A 34 -17.51 69.92 -49.14
N THR A 35 -17.86 69.38 -50.32
CA THR A 35 -16.97 69.05 -51.44
C THR A 35 -17.64 69.42 -52.77
N SER A 36 -16.87 69.94 -53.73
CA SER A 36 -17.33 70.20 -55.11
C SER A 36 -17.00 69.07 -56.08
N ALA A 37 -16.27 68.05 -55.62
CA ALA A 37 -15.95 66.85 -56.37
C ALA A 37 -16.32 65.62 -55.51
N PRO A 38 -17.62 65.28 -55.42
CA PRO A 38 -18.07 64.09 -54.71
C PRO A 38 -17.39 62.84 -55.29
N ASN A 39 -17.13 61.85 -54.44
CA ASN A 39 -16.61 60.56 -54.88
C ASN A 39 -17.51 59.95 -55.96
N LEU A 40 -16.92 59.55 -57.08
CA LEU A 40 -17.62 59.02 -58.27
C LEU A 40 -18.49 57.80 -57.98
N ASN A 41 -18.20 57.06 -56.91
CA ASN A 41 -18.95 55.88 -56.49
C ASN A 41 -20.02 56.17 -55.42
N SER A 42 -20.26 57.44 -55.08
CA SER A 42 -21.20 57.83 -54.03
C SER A 42 -22.30 58.73 -54.57
N VAL A 43 -23.53 58.50 -54.13
CA VAL A 43 -24.65 59.42 -54.35
C VAL A 43 -24.69 60.50 -53.25
N LEU A 44 -24.06 60.24 -52.09
CA LEU A 44 -23.85 61.22 -51.02
C LEU A 44 -22.40 61.13 -50.55
N ASP A 45 -21.66 62.23 -50.68
CA ASP A 45 -20.29 62.38 -50.18
C ASP A 45 -20.22 63.52 -49.16
N VAL A 46 -19.78 63.23 -47.94
CA VAL A 46 -19.69 64.22 -46.86
C VAL A 46 -18.23 64.38 -46.44
N VAL A 47 -17.63 65.50 -46.81
CA VAL A 47 -16.23 65.79 -46.52
C VAL A 47 -16.10 66.80 -45.38
N SER A 48 -15.35 66.43 -44.35
CA SER A 48 -14.98 67.36 -43.28
C SER A 48 -13.74 68.15 -43.70
N SER A 49 -13.91 69.35 -44.26
CA SER A 49 -12.78 70.14 -44.81
C SER A 49 -11.69 70.51 -43.78
N GLY A 50 -12.02 70.49 -42.48
CA GLY A 50 -11.06 70.65 -41.38
C GLY A 50 -10.74 69.36 -40.62
N ASN A 51 -11.20 68.20 -41.11
CA ASN A 51 -11.09 66.90 -40.46
C ASN A 51 -11.61 66.86 -39.00
N ASN A 52 -12.64 67.66 -38.69
CA ASN A 52 -13.12 67.90 -37.31
C ASN A 52 -14.64 67.72 -37.12
N LYS A 53 -15.33 67.14 -38.11
CA LYS A 53 -16.78 66.92 -38.11
C LYS A 53 -17.10 65.53 -38.65
N GLY A 54 -18.13 64.88 -38.13
CA GLY A 54 -18.63 63.58 -38.59
C GLY A 54 -20.07 63.65 -39.07
N VAL A 55 -20.64 62.49 -39.39
CA VAL A 55 -22.05 62.32 -39.77
C VAL A 55 -22.78 61.56 -38.67
N LEU A 56 -23.96 62.05 -38.28
CA LEU A 56 -24.88 61.31 -37.42
C LEU A 56 -25.90 60.57 -38.29
N MET A 57 -25.86 59.25 -38.26
CA MET A 57 -26.92 58.40 -38.80
C MET A 57 -28.15 58.43 -37.87
N PRO A 58 -29.36 58.10 -38.35
CA PRO A 58 -30.54 57.99 -37.49
C PRO A 58 -30.27 57.11 -36.27
N ARG A 59 -30.59 57.62 -35.07
CA ARG A 59 -30.27 56.97 -33.79
C ARG A 59 -31.53 56.36 -33.19
N LEU A 60 -31.55 55.04 -33.05
CA LEU A 60 -32.74 54.28 -32.65
C LEU A 60 -32.40 53.31 -31.52
N THR A 61 -33.33 53.06 -30.59
CA THR A 61 -33.22 51.88 -29.71
C THR A 61 -33.45 50.60 -30.50
N GLU A 62 -33.09 49.45 -29.93
CA GLU A 62 -33.35 48.13 -30.56
C GLU A 62 -34.84 47.96 -30.91
N THR A 63 -35.73 48.30 -29.98
CA THR A 63 -37.19 48.25 -30.19
C THR A 63 -37.67 49.17 -31.30
N GLN A 64 -37.08 50.36 -31.43
CA GLN A 64 -37.43 51.30 -32.50
C GLN A 64 -36.92 50.84 -33.86
N ARG A 65 -35.72 50.25 -33.92
CA ARG A 65 -35.16 49.61 -35.12
C ARG A 65 -36.06 48.45 -35.57
N ASP A 66 -36.46 47.58 -34.66
CA ASP A 66 -37.26 46.38 -34.97
C ASP A 66 -38.70 46.72 -35.40
N ALA A 67 -39.18 47.92 -35.08
CA ALA A 67 -40.48 48.42 -35.54
C ALA A 67 -40.45 48.95 -36.99
N ILE A 68 -39.28 49.06 -37.62
CA ILE A 68 -39.16 49.45 -39.03
C ILE A 68 -39.74 48.33 -39.91
N VAL A 69 -40.74 48.66 -40.72
CA VAL A 69 -41.30 47.73 -41.71
C VAL A 69 -40.33 47.65 -42.89
N ILE A 70 -39.61 46.54 -42.99
CA ILE A 70 -38.60 46.32 -44.03
C ILE A 70 -39.24 45.83 -45.32
N ASN A 71 -38.83 46.44 -46.44
CA ASN A 71 -38.99 45.91 -47.78
C ASN A 71 -37.65 45.32 -48.28
N PRO A 72 -37.46 43.99 -48.24
CA PRO A 72 -36.18 43.38 -48.56
C PRO A 72 -35.64 43.73 -49.95
N ALA A 73 -36.52 44.00 -50.93
CA ALA A 73 -36.11 44.30 -52.30
C ALA A 73 -35.44 45.67 -52.46
N THR A 74 -35.63 46.59 -51.51
CA THR A 74 -35.15 47.99 -51.62
C THR A 74 -34.31 48.47 -50.46
N ASP A 75 -34.34 47.77 -49.33
CA ASP A 75 -33.77 48.27 -48.08
C ASP A 75 -32.41 47.63 -47.73
N ASP A 76 -31.81 46.88 -48.66
CA ASP A 76 -30.46 46.33 -48.47
C ASP A 76 -29.43 47.44 -48.22
N GLY A 77 -28.68 47.33 -47.14
CA GLY A 77 -27.73 48.34 -46.69
C GLY A 77 -28.34 49.52 -45.92
N LEU A 78 -29.64 49.51 -45.61
CA LEU A 78 -30.27 50.52 -44.74
C LEU A 78 -29.53 50.60 -43.41
N THR A 79 -28.94 51.76 -43.09
CA THR A 79 -28.01 51.91 -41.95
C THR A 79 -28.53 52.87 -40.89
N ILE A 80 -28.47 52.46 -39.62
CA ILE A 80 -28.82 53.25 -38.44
C ILE A 80 -27.73 53.13 -37.37
N PHE A 81 -27.74 54.02 -36.37
CA PHE A 81 -26.95 53.84 -35.14
C PHE A 81 -27.87 53.35 -34.02
N ASN A 82 -27.70 52.11 -33.58
CA ASN A 82 -28.48 51.50 -32.52
C ASN A 82 -27.92 51.92 -31.16
N ILE A 83 -28.65 52.74 -30.42
CA ILE A 83 -28.21 53.24 -29.09
C ILE A 83 -28.37 52.22 -27.97
N THR A 84 -29.07 51.11 -28.20
CA THR A 84 -29.14 49.97 -27.25
C THR A 84 -27.91 49.08 -27.38
N GLU A 85 -27.42 48.86 -28.61
CA GLU A 85 -26.17 48.14 -28.89
C GLU A 85 -24.92 49.03 -28.86
N ASP A 86 -25.10 50.36 -28.81
CA ASP A 86 -24.08 51.39 -29.02
C ASP A 86 -23.23 51.16 -30.28
N CYS A 87 -23.89 50.76 -31.37
CA CYS A 87 -23.24 50.35 -32.60
C CYS A 87 -24.08 50.69 -33.84
N TYR A 88 -23.42 50.83 -35.00
CA TYR A 88 -24.11 50.85 -36.28
C TYR A 88 -24.77 49.51 -36.57
N ASN A 89 -26.02 49.55 -37.04
CA ASN A 89 -26.70 48.40 -37.62
C ASN A 89 -27.01 48.68 -39.08
N TYR A 90 -26.98 47.64 -39.91
CA TYR A 90 -27.46 47.70 -41.28
C TYR A 90 -28.39 46.54 -41.59
N TRP A 91 -29.39 46.75 -42.44
CA TRP A 91 -30.23 45.65 -42.93
C TRP A 91 -29.48 44.84 -43.99
N SER A 92 -29.35 43.53 -43.78
CA SER A 92 -28.72 42.60 -44.73
C SER A 92 -29.81 41.85 -45.50
N LEU A 93 -29.88 42.04 -46.82
CA LEU A 93 -30.75 41.22 -47.67
C LEU A 93 -30.33 39.74 -47.67
N ALA A 94 -29.02 39.48 -47.66
CA ALA A 94 -28.48 38.12 -47.74
C ALA A 94 -28.88 37.25 -46.54
N ASP A 95 -28.98 37.85 -45.35
CA ASP A 95 -29.33 37.16 -44.11
C ASP A 95 -30.77 37.43 -43.65
N ASN A 96 -31.47 38.34 -44.33
CA ASN A 96 -32.82 38.79 -44.00
C ASN A 96 -32.96 39.24 -42.52
N GLU A 97 -31.96 39.96 -42.01
CA GLU A 97 -31.92 40.47 -40.64
C GLU A 97 -31.11 41.77 -40.51
N TRP A 98 -31.31 42.49 -39.39
CA TRP A 98 -30.42 43.56 -38.98
C TRP A 98 -29.09 43.00 -38.50
N LYS A 99 -27.98 43.41 -39.13
CA LYS A 99 -26.62 43.06 -38.74
C LYS A 99 -25.94 44.21 -38.00
N SER A 100 -25.10 43.87 -37.03
CA SER A 100 -24.27 44.81 -36.29
C SER A 100 -22.85 44.82 -36.86
N VAL A 101 -22.32 46.00 -37.18
CA VAL A 101 -20.97 46.14 -37.80
C VAL A 101 -19.83 46.09 -36.77
N CYS A 102 -20.13 46.19 -35.47
CA CYS A 102 -19.10 46.20 -34.42
C CYS A 102 -18.66 44.80 -33.98
N GLY A 103 -19.14 43.73 -34.62
CA GLY A 103 -18.73 42.34 -34.31
C GLY A 103 -19.13 41.83 -32.93
N GLN A 104 -19.94 42.58 -32.18
CA GLN A 104 -20.52 42.14 -30.91
C GLN A 104 -21.64 41.15 -31.22
N ILE A 105 -21.34 39.84 -31.20
CA ILE A 105 -22.37 38.81 -31.13
C ILE A 105 -23.09 39.08 -29.80
N GLY A 106 -24.34 39.56 -29.83
CA GLY A 106 -25.06 40.10 -28.67
C GLY A 106 -25.19 39.13 -27.47
N LYS A 107 -26.05 39.40 -26.50
CA LYS A 107 -26.25 38.44 -25.39
C LYS A 107 -26.75 37.10 -25.92
N SER A 108 -26.12 36.00 -25.50
CA SER A 108 -26.61 34.66 -25.80
C SER A 108 -27.93 34.38 -25.09
N VAL A 109 -28.73 33.50 -25.66
CA VAL A 109 -29.90 32.90 -25.01
C VAL A 109 -29.62 31.40 -24.84
N PHE A 110 -29.72 30.91 -23.61
CA PHE A 110 -29.47 29.51 -23.29
C PHE A 110 -30.20 29.10 -22.01
N THR A 111 -30.36 27.80 -21.80
CA THR A 111 -30.80 27.20 -20.52
C THR A 111 -29.68 26.36 -19.93
N ILE A 112 -29.65 26.21 -18.60
CA ILE A 112 -28.72 25.32 -17.91
C ILE A 112 -29.39 23.98 -17.64
N ASP A 113 -28.73 22.89 -18.02
CA ASP A 113 -29.11 21.54 -17.63
C ASP A 113 -28.38 21.14 -16.33
N CYS A 114 -29.09 21.32 -15.22
CA CYS A 114 -28.53 21.05 -13.89
C CYS A 114 -28.31 19.56 -13.62
N SER A 115 -29.01 18.65 -14.32
CA SER A 115 -28.85 17.21 -14.14
C SER A 115 -27.49 16.71 -14.63
N ASN A 116 -26.94 17.39 -15.63
CA ASN A 116 -25.62 17.13 -16.21
C ASN A 116 -24.54 18.12 -15.75
N SER A 117 -24.90 19.05 -14.86
CA SER A 117 -23.97 20.03 -14.30
C SER A 117 -23.45 19.59 -12.93
N LYS A 118 -22.15 19.67 -12.69
CA LYS A 118 -21.52 19.23 -11.43
C LYS A 118 -20.28 20.03 -11.08
N ALA A 119 -19.97 20.08 -9.79
CA ALA A 119 -18.70 20.61 -9.32
C ALA A 119 -17.58 19.58 -9.48
N MET A 120 -16.41 20.06 -9.90
CA MET A 120 -15.19 19.30 -10.11
C MET A 120 -14.13 19.76 -9.10
N GLY A 121 -13.22 18.85 -8.76
CA GLY A 121 -12.15 19.07 -7.78
C GLY A 121 -12.54 18.69 -6.34
N THR A 122 -11.55 18.69 -5.46
CA THR A 122 -11.73 18.46 -4.02
C THR A 122 -11.68 19.79 -3.28
N TYR A 123 -12.67 20.04 -2.42
CA TYR A 123 -12.81 21.28 -1.67
C TYR A 123 -12.46 21.01 -0.21
N ILE A 124 -11.51 21.75 0.35
CA ILE A 124 -10.98 21.54 1.70
C ILE A 124 -11.08 22.87 2.47
N GLN A 125 -11.62 22.82 3.68
CA GLN A 125 -11.69 23.99 4.57
C GLN A 125 -10.29 24.61 4.74
N GLY A 126 -10.20 25.93 4.57
CA GLY A 126 -8.97 26.71 4.74
C GLY A 126 -7.97 26.63 3.58
N LYS A 127 -8.26 25.86 2.52
CA LYS A 127 -7.42 25.82 1.32
C LYS A 127 -8.05 26.63 0.18
N GLU A 128 -7.25 27.52 -0.40
CA GLU A 128 -7.65 28.30 -1.57
C GLU A 128 -7.97 27.38 -2.76
N LEU A 129 -9.01 27.73 -3.51
CA LEU A 129 -9.39 27.00 -4.71
C LEU A 129 -8.34 27.18 -5.82
N THR A 130 -8.11 26.11 -6.56
CA THR A 130 -7.15 26.07 -7.69
C THR A 130 -7.89 25.91 -9.01
N ALA A 131 -7.17 25.92 -10.14
CA ALA A 131 -7.76 25.64 -11.45
C ALA A 131 -8.45 24.26 -11.56
N SER A 132 -8.14 23.32 -10.65
CA SER A 132 -8.82 22.02 -10.59
C SER A 132 -10.22 22.08 -9.96
N ASN A 133 -10.57 23.21 -9.32
CA ASN A 133 -11.85 23.47 -8.68
C ASN A 133 -12.72 24.33 -9.60
N TYR A 134 -13.67 23.72 -10.31
CA TYR A 134 -14.54 24.43 -11.25
C TYR A 134 -15.92 23.75 -11.34
N LEU A 135 -16.92 24.47 -11.84
CA LEU A 135 -18.20 23.86 -12.23
C LEU A 135 -18.12 23.44 -13.69
N SER A 136 -18.44 22.19 -13.98
CA SER A 136 -18.73 21.71 -15.33
C SER A 136 -20.21 21.90 -15.58
N VAL A 137 -20.59 22.97 -16.30
CA VAL A 137 -21.99 23.36 -16.52
C VAL A 137 -22.42 22.98 -17.93
N SER A 138 -23.47 22.16 -18.04
CA SER A 138 -24.09 21.81 -19.31
C SER A 138 -25.17 22.85 -19.65
N VAL A 139 -25.13 23.41 -20.86
CA VAL A 139 -26.06 24.44 -21.32
C VAL A 139 -26.63 24.11 -22.69
N ASN A 140 -27.88 24.47 -22.95
CA ASN A 140 -28.49 24.38 -24.28
C ASN A 140 -28.63 25.80 -24.87
N VAL A 141 -27.80 26.12 -25.85
CA VAL A 141 -27.71 27.44 -26.47
C VAL A 141 -28.69 27.55 -27.63
N THR A 142 -29.64 28.49 -27.53
CA THR A 142 -30.62 28.77 -28.58
C THR A 142 -30.28 30.02 -29.39
N LYS A 143 -29.47 30.94 -28.83
CA LYS A 143 -28.89 32.10 -29.55
C LYS A 143 -27.41 32.24 -29.18
N ILE A 144 -26.54 32.28 -30.20
CA ILE A 144 -25.11 32.57 -30.05
C ILE A 144 -24.89 33.93 -29.42
N GLY A 145 -23.76 34.12 -28.74
CA GLY A 145 -23.48 35.38 -28.07
C GLY A 145 -22.68 35.28 -26.80
N ASN A 146 -22.46 36.44 -26.17
CA ASN A 146 -21.76 36.54 -24.90
C ASN A 146 -22.59 35.95 -23.76
N TYR A 147 -21.94 35.17 -22.89
CA TYR A 147 -22.52 34.65 -21.66
C TYR A 147 -21.72 35.08 -20.44
N THR A 148 -22.43 35.15 -19.30
CA THR A 148 -21.87 35.22 -17.96
C THR A 148 -22.61 34.21 -17.09
N ILE A 149 -21.87 33.34 -16.40
CA ILE A 149 -22.41 32.39 -15.43
C ILE A 149 -21.69 32.63 -14.10
N THR A 150 -22.46 32.79 -13.04
CA THR A 150 -21.94 32.90 -11.67
C THR A 150 -22.53 31.79 -10.81
N GLY A 151 -21.76 31.36 -9.81
CA GLY A 151 -22.19 30.40 -8.79
C GLY A 151 -21.76 30.90 -7.43
N THR A 152 -22.69 31.25 -6.55
CA THR A 152 -22.35 31.72 -5.21
C THR A 152 -22.52 30.62 -4.17
N THR A 153 -21.67 30.63 -3.15
CA THR A 153 -21.80 29.80 -1.96
C THR A 153 -21.71 30.68 -0.72
N THR A 154 -22.30 30.23 0.39
CA THR A 154 -22.21 30.92 1.69
C THR A 154 -20.94 30.60 2.45
N ASN A 155 -20.01 29.84 1.86
CA ASN A 155 -18.88 29.22 2.56
C ASN A 155 -17.52 29.81 2.17
N GLY A 156 -17.47 31.06 1.70
CA GLY A 156 -16.22 31.79 1.43
C GLY A 156 -15.57 31.57 0.06
N TYR A 157 -16.27 30.90 -0.86
CA TYR A 157 -15.82 30.73 -2.25
C TYR A 157 -16.98 30.87 -3.24
N ASN A 158 -16.67 31.17 -4.49
CA ASN A 158 -17.65 31.39 -5.55
C ASN A 158 -17.07 30.98 -6.91
N PHE A 159 -17.92 30.97 -7.92
CA PHE A 159 -17.62 30.62 -9.30
C PHE A 159 -18.02 31.79 -10.19
N TYR A 160 -17.17 32.11 -11.17
CA TYR A 160 -17.43 33.15 -12.14
C TYR A 160 -16.81 32.77 -13.48
N GLY A 161 -17.61 32.84 -14.55
CA GLY A 161 -17.15 32.55 -15.90
C GLY A 161 -17.88 33.40 -16.91
N THR A 162 -17.14 33.85 -17.91
CA THR A 162 -17.65 34.62 -19.04
C THR A 162 -17.00 34.12 -20.32
N GLY A 163 -17.71 34.22 -21.44
CA GLY A 163 -17.23 33.79 -22.74
C GLY A 163 -18.26 34.06 -23.83
N VAL A 164 -18.07 33.41 -24.98
CA VAL A 164 -18.94 33.54 -26.15
C VAL A 164 -19.35 32.15 -26.63
N PHE A 165 -20.66 31.93 -26.81
CA PHE A 165 -21.14 30.78 -27.55
C PHE A 165 -21.09 31.07 -29.04
N LEU A 166 -20.31 30.29 -29.78
CA LEU A 166 -20.15 30.42 -31.24
C LEU A 166 -21.07 29.48 -32.02
N ASN A 167 -21.73 28.54 -31.35
CA ASN A 167 -22.65 27.57 -31.94
C ASN A 167 -23.88 27.40 -31.05
N THR A 168 -25.03 27.09 -31.65
CA THR A 168 -26.23 26.64 -30.94
C THR A 168 -26.12 25.16 -30.54
N GLY A 169 -27.05 24.69 -29.71
CA GLY A 169 -27.10 23.31 -29.21
C GLY A 169 -26.46 23.13 -27.83
N ILE A 170 -26.26 21.87 -27.43
CA ILE A 170 -25.71 21.54 -26.12
C ILE A 170 -24.20 21.83 -26.10
N GLN A 171 -23.78 22.63 -25.13
CA GLN A 171 -22.39 22.97 -24.87
C GLN A 171 -22.06 22.68 -23.41
N THR A 172 -20.80 22.41 -23.10
CA THR A 172 -20.31 22.30 -21.72
C THR A 172 -19.28 23.38 -21.47
N VAL A 173 -19.48 24.16 -20.41
CA VAL A 173 -18.59 25.25 -20.02
C VAL A 173 -17.97 24.98 -18.66
N GLN A 174 -16.68 25.28 -18.53
CA GLN A 174 -15.96 25.20 -17.27
C GLN A 174 -15.97 26.57 -16.61
N ILE A 175 -16.58 26.66 -15.42
CA ILE A 175 -16.67 27.89 -14.66
C ILE A 175 -15.70 27.80 -13.48
N PRO A 176 -14.53 28.48 -13.53
CA PRO A 176 -13.52 28.36 -12.49
C PRO A 176 -14.04 28.86 -11.14
N GLY A 177 -13.62 28.19 -10.08
CA GLY A 177 -13.85 28.59 -8.70
C GLY A 177 -12.73 29.49 -8.18
N GLN A 178 -13.07 30.34 -7.22
CA GLN A 178 -12.15 31.22 -6.52
C GLN A 178 -12.56 31.38 -5.05
N GLY A 179 -11.61 31.74 -4.19
CA GLY A 179 -11.83 31.93 -2.75
C GLY A 179 -11.40 30.71 -1.93
N THR A 180 -11.81 30.67 -0.66
CA THR A 180 -11.35 29.69 0.33
C THR A 180 -12.52 29.18 1.16
N PRO A 181 -12.83 27.87 1.14
CA PRO A 181 -13.89 27.29 1.97
C PRO A 181 -13.65 27.53 3.47
N THR A 182 -14.67 27.99 4.22
CA THR A 182 -14.51 28.37 5.63
C THR A 182 -15.02 27.33 6.64
N ALA A 183 -15.96 26.47 6.26
CA ALA A 183 -16.52 25.41 7.10
C ALA A 183 -16.63 24.06 6.36
N VAL A 184 -16.50 22.97 7.11
CA VAL A 184 -16.74 21.59 6.63
C VAL A 184 -18.25 21.35 6.58
N GLN A 185 -18.79 21.23 5.38
CA GLN A 185 -20.24 21.06 5.13
C GLN A 185 -20.51 20.75 3.66
N VAL A 186 -21.74 20.30 3.37
CA VAL A 186 -22.25 20.27 2.00
C VAL A 186 -22.78 21.67 1.65
N ASN A 187 -22.25 22.28 0.61
CA ASN A 187 -22.72 23.55 0.08
C ASN A 187 -23.59 23.33 -1.16
N THR A 188 -24.67 24.09 -1.25
CA THR A 188 -25.46 24.21 -2.48
C THR A 188 -25.02 25.45 -3.23
N VAL A 189 -24.72 25.30 -4.53
CA VAL A 189 -24.33 26.42 -5.40
C VAL A 189 -25.57 27.12 -5.91
N GLN A 190 -25.68 28.43 -5.68
CA GLN A 190 -26.73 29.27 -6.26
C GLN A 190 -26.24 29.82 -7.60
N LEU A 191 -26.81 29.33 -8.70
CA LEU A 191 -26.40 29.70 -10.05
C LEU A 191 -27.18 30.91 -10.58
N SER A 192 -26.51 31.78 -11.32
CA SER A 192 -27.12 32.85 -12.10
C SER A 192 -26.51 32.87 -13.50
N ALA A 193 -27.34 33.02 -14.52
CA ALA A 193 -26.96 33.08 -15.93
C ALA A 193 -27.43 34.40 -16.53
N ASN A 194 -26.50 35.17 -17.09
CA ASN A 194 -26.75 36.50 -17.67
C ASN A 194 -27.50 37.47 -16.73
N GLY A 195 -27.32 37.32 -15.41
CA GLY A 195 -27.95 38.14 -14.38
C GLY A 195 -29.33 37.65 -13.92
N VAL A 196 -29.77 36.48 -14.36
CA VAL A 196 -31.03 35.85 -13.95
C VAL A 196 -30.73 34.59 -13.13
N ASP A 197 -31.37 34.46 -11.98
CA ASP A 197 -31.21 33.29 -11.11
C ASP A 197 -31.70 32.01 -11.78
N VAL A 198 -30.93 30.94 -11.62
CA VAL A 198 -31.21 29.62 -12.17
C VAL A 198 -31.53 28.66 -11.03
N THR A 199 -32.79 28.24 -10.94
CA THR A 199 -33.21 27.20 -9.99
C THR A 199 -32.84 25.83 -10.53
N CYS A 200 -31.88 25.17 -9.90
CA CYS A 200 -31.42 23.85 -10.30
C CYS A 200 -32.14 22.71 -9.57
N THR A 201 -32.66 21.77 -10.36
CA THR A 201 -33.24 20.51 -9.87
C THR A 201 -32.67 19.34 -10.68
N PRO A 202 -31.82 18.46 -10.11
CA PRO A 202 -31.27 18.52 -8.75
C PRO A 202 -30.29 19.70 -8.56
N ALA A 203 -30.11 20.11 -7.31
CA ALA A 203 -29.18 21.19 -6.98
C ALA A 203 -27.71 20.75 -7.15
N VAL A 204 -26.87 21.66 -7.65
CA VAL A 204 -25.42 21.42 -7.72
C VAL A 204 -24.84 21.57 -6.31
N THR A 205 -24.27 20.49 -5.78
CA THR A 205 -23.72 20.47 -4.41
C THR A 205 -22.21 20.21 -4.40
N ILE A 206 -21.54 20.73 -3.38
CA ILE A 206 -20.10 20.57 -3.13
C ILE A 206 -19.91 20.10 -1.70
N ASN A 207 -19.22 18.98 -1.51
CA ASN A 207 -18.84 18.52 -0.18
C ASN A 207 -17.47 19.09 0.21
N VAL A 208 -17.44 20.01 1.17
CA VAL A 208 -16.20 20.58 1.70
C VAL A 208 -15.68 19.70 2.83
N LEU A 209 -14.45 19.19 2.66
CA LEU A 209 -13.80 18.27 3.57
C LEU A 209 -12.96 18.99 4.63
N SER A 210 -12.73 18.32 5.76
CA SER A 210 -11.79 18.78 6.79
C SER A 210 -10.34 18.68 6.30
N PRO A 211 -9.46 19.66 6.58
CA PRO A 211 -8.04 19.55 6.29
C PRO A 211 -7.43 18.33 6.99
N ALA A 212 -6.35 17.81 6.43
CA ALA A 212 -5.61 16.73 7.07
C ALA A 212 -5.01 17.23 8.40
N GLY A 213 -5.13 16.42 9.45
CA GLY A 213 -4.50 16.69 10.72
C GLY A 213 -2.97 16.63 10.63
N THR A 214 -2.30 17.17 11.64
CA THR A 214 -0.84 17.05 11.81
C THR A 214 -0.58 16.08 12.94
N TYR A 215 0.18 15.03 12.66
CA TYR A 215 0.50 13.97 13.64
C TYR A 215 1.79 13.21 13.27
N THR A 216 2.53 12.76 14.28
CA THR A 216 3.69 11.88 14.11
C THR A 216 3.31 10.43 14.37
N MET A 217 3.81 9.49 13.57
CA MET A 217 3.57 8.06 13.74
C MET A 217 4.64 7.40 14.62
N SER A 218 4.23 6.57 15.58
CA SER A 218 5.11 5.85 16.51
C SER A 218 5.22 4.37 16.16
N CYS A 219 5.81 4.08 15.00
CA CYS A 219 5.73 2.75 14.39
C CYS A 219 6.54 1.67 15.13
N GLY A 220 7.55 2.05 15.91
CA GLY A 220 8.24 1.13 16.83
C GLY A 220 7.34 0.57 17.93
N SER A 221 6.19 1.20 18.18
CA SER A 221 5.15 0.75 19.11
C SER A 221 3.88 0.26 18.40
N ALA A 222 3.90 0.11 17.07
CA ALA A 222 2.77 -0.41 16.33
C ALA A 222 2.55 -1.90 16.67
N ILE A 223 1.28 -2.29 16.82
CA ILE A 223 0.89 -3.65 17.18
C ILE A 223 0.16 -4.27 16.00
N VAL A 224 0.71 -5.37 15.47
CA VAL A 224 0.04 -6.19 14.46
C VAL A 224 -0.86 -7.20 15.16
N ASN A 225 -2.16 -7.10 14.95
CA ASN A 225 -3.16 -7.97 15.56
C ASN A 225 -3.65 -9.05 14.57
N GLY A 226 -4.09 -10.17 15.13
CA GLY A 226 -4.61 -11.31 14.38
C GLY A 226 -3.54 -12.33 14.01
N VAL A 227 -4.00 -13.49 13.55
CA VAL A 227 -3.15 -14.58 13.04
C VAL A 227 -3.23 -14.55 11.52
N TYR A 228 -2.08 -14.54 10.85
CA TYR A 228 -1.98 -14.47 9.39
C TYR A 228 -1.52 -15.82 8.87
N LYS A 229 -2.25 -16.40 7.91
CA LYS A 229 -2.01 -17.76 7.39
C LYS A 229 -1.95 -17.76 5.87
N VAL A 230 -1.03 -18.54 5.30
CA VAL A 230 -0.92 -18.71 3.84
C VAL A 230 -2.24 -19.22 3.26
N GLY A 231 -2.66 -18.64 2.14
CA GLY A 231 -3.88 -19.03 1.43
C GLY A 231 -5.19 -18.67 2.15
N THR A 232 -5.13 -18.00 3.32
CA THR A 232 -6.32 -17.58 4.06
C THR A 232 -6.54 -16.08 3.94
N ALA A 233 -7.73 -15.68 3.52
CA ALA A 233 -8.09 -14.27 3.43
C ALA A 233 -8.06 -13.60 4.82
N LEU A 234 -7.59 -12.35 4.86
CA LEU A 234 -7.56 -11.58 6.09
C LEU A 234 -8.99 -11.35 6.62
N ALA A 235 -9.18 -11.56 7.92
CA ALA A 235 -10.42 -11.35 8.63
C ALA A 235 -10.45 -9.97 9.30
N ALA A 236 -11.60 -9.59 9.86
CA ALA A 236 -11.77 -8.31 10.58
C ALA A 236 -10.84 -8.14 11.79
N SER A 237 -10.30 -9.24 12.33
CA SER A 237 -9.32 -9.23 13.44
C SER A 237 -7.89 -8.93 12.96
N ASN A 238 -7.58 -9.07 11.67
CA ASN A 238 -6.28 -8.77 11.09
C ASN A 238 -6.12 -7.26 10.90
N THR A 239 -5.51 -6.61 11.87
CA THR A 239 -5.38 -5.15 11.91
C THR A 239 -3.98 -4.72 12.35
N ILE A 240 -3.65 -3.46 12.11
CA ILE A 240 -2.49 -2.80 12.71
C ILE A 240 -3.01 -1.67 13.61
N THR A 241 -2.72 -1.73 14.91
CA THR A 241 -2.90 -0.59 15.81
C THR A 241 -1.66 0.28 15.73
N LEU A 242 -1.82 1.49 15.18
CA LEU A 242 -0.75 2.47 14.97
C LEU A 242 -0.89 3.62 15.98
N PRO A 243 0.00 3.71 17.00
CA PRO A 243 0.03 4.86 17.89
C PRO A 243 0.55 6.09 17.15
N VAL A 244 -0.11 7.23 17.39
CA VAL A 244 0.25 8.53 16.82
C VAL A 244 0.22 9.62 17.90
N ASN A 245 0.99 10.69 17.71
CA ASN A 245 0.88 11.91 18.51
C ASN A 245 0.34 13.03 17.63
N VAL A 246 -0.86 13.51 17.96
CA VAL A 246 -1.62 14.50 17.16
C VAL A 246 -1.31 15.91 17.67
N SER A 247 -0.75 16.74 16.81
CA SER A 247 -0.45 18.15 17.11
C SER A 247 -1.51 19.12 16.56
N SER A 248 -2.23 18.75 15.51
CA SER A 248 -3.36 19.52 14.99
C SER A 248 -4.51 18.60 14.56
N LEU A 249 -5.73 19.00 14.91
CA LEU A 249 -6.95 18.26 14.55
C LEU A 249 -7.18 18.30 13.04
N GLY A 250 -7.88 17.28 12.54
CA GLY A 250 -8.19 17.16 11.12
C GLY A 250 -8.42 15.72 10.72
N SER A 251 -8.68 15.51 9.44
CA SER A 251 -8.83 14.17 8.87
C SER A 251 -7.50 13.42 8.81
N TYR A 252 -7.55 12.11 8.91
CA TYR A 252 -6.43 11.23 8.61
C TYR A 252 -6.81 10.17 7.58
N THR A 253 -5.84 9.78 6.78
CA THR A 253 -5.88 8.62 5.91
C THR A 253 -4.51 8.02 5.94
N VAL A 254 -4.46 6.74 6.33
CA VAL A 254 -3.24 5.97 6.48
C VAL A 254 -3.42 4.68 5.69
N THR A 255 -2.45 4.37 4.84
CA THR A 255 -2.44 3.16 4.01
C THR A 255 -1.10 2.46 4.13
N THR A 256 -1.01 1.25 3.60
CA THR A 256 0.26 0.56 3.36
C THR A 256 0.42 0.25 1.88
N ASN A 257 1.65 -0.04 1.45
CA ASN A 257 1.85 -0.74 0.19
C ASN A 257 1.23 -2.15 0.24
N THR A 258 1.03 -2.76 -0.92
CA THR A 258 0.65 -4.18 -1.00
C THR A 258 1.92 -5.03 -1.02
N VAL A 259 2.03 -5.98 -0.09
CA VAL A 259 3.13 -6.96 -0.04
C VAL A 259 2.51 -8.33 0.03
N ASP A 260 2.90 -9.23 -0.88
CA ASP A 260 2.39 -10.60 -0.94
C ASP A 260 0.85 -10.66 -0.89
N GLY A 261 0.19 -9.81 -1.68
CA GLY A 261 -1.28 -9.78 -1.77
C GLY A 261 -2.00 -9.20 -0.56
N ILE A 262 -1.32 -8.77 0.51
CA ILE A 262 -1.93 -8.12 1.69
C ILE A 262 -1.67 -6.61 1.74
N SER A 263 -2.63 -5.85 2.27
CA SER A 263 -2.51 -4.41 2.53
C SER A 263 -3.43 -3.98 3.66
N PHE A 264 -3.19 -2.80 4.21
CA PHE A 264 -3.91 -2.22 5.35
C PHE A 264 -4.25 -0.77 5.09
N SER A 265 -5.42 -0.33 5.57
CA SER A 265 -5.83 1.08 5.51
C SER A 265 -6.72 1.50 6.68
N GLY A 266 -6.68 2.77 7.03
CA GLY A 266 -7.57 3.40 8.01
C GLY A 266 -7.76 4.89 7.73
N SER A 267 -8.97 5.40 7.94
CA SER A 267 -9.30 6.81 7.76
C SER A 267 -10.28 7.29 8.81
N GLY A 268 -10.22 8.57 9.16
CA GLY A 268 -11.11 9.17 10.16
C GLY A 268 -10.76 10.63 10.41
N THR A 269 -11.17 11.16 11.57
CA THR A 269 -10.89 12.53 12.00
C THR A 269 -10.44 12.51 13.46
N PHE A 270 -9.38 13.25 13.79
CA PHE A 270 -8.99 13.43 15.19
C PHE A 270 -9.92 14.42 15.88
N THR A 271 -10.45 14.01 17.03
CA THR A 271 -11.29 14.84 17.90
C THR A 271 -10.54 15.41 19.11
N ALA A 272 -9.31 14.95 19.35
CA ALA A 272 -8.43 15.41 20.41
C ALA A 272 -6.95 15.39 19.96
N THR A 273 -6.15 16.28 20.55
CA THR A 273 -4.68 16.31 20.39
C THR A 273 -4.01 15.33 21.36
N GLY A 274 -2.69 15.15 21.23
CA GLY A 274 -1.91 14.22 22.04
C GLY A 274 -1.90 12.79 21.52
N ASN A 275 -1.65 11.81 22.40
CA ASN A 275 -1.51 10.42 22.01
C ASN A 275 -2.87 9.81 21.62
N GLN A 276 -2.95 9.27 20.41
CA GLN A 276 -4.13 8.61 19.84
C GLN A 276 -3.71 7.30 19.17
N ASN A 277 -4.66 6.42 18.88
CA ASN A 277 -4.43 5.19 18.12
C ASN A 277 -5.26 5.20 16.83
N ILE A 278 -4.63 4.86 15.71
CA ILE A 278 -5.29 4.58 14.44
C ILE A 278 -5.34 3.06 14.25
N THR A 279 -6.51 2.51 13.95
CA THR A 279 -6.62 1.09 13.55
C THR A 279 -6.65 1.00 12.03
N LEU A 280 -5.70 0.25 11.47
CA LEU A 280 -5.66 -0.07 10.03
C LEU A 280 -6.25 -1.46 9.82
N SER A 281 -7.31 -1.54 9.03
CA SER A 281 -7.95 -2.82 8.67
C SER A 281 -7.20 -3.49 7.53
N GLY A 282 -6.88 -4.77 7.70
CA GLY A 282 -6.19 -5.58 6.68
C GLY A 282 -7.15 -6.17 5.65
N THR A 283 -6.66 -6.29 4.42
CA THR A 283 -7.32 -7.01 3.32
C THR A 283 -6.29 -7.82 2.54
N GLY A 284 -6.77 -8.84 1.80
CA GLY A 284 -5.92 -9.66 0.95
C GLY A 284 -5.77 -11.10 1.43
N THR A 285 -4.83 -11.83 0.82
CA THR A 285 -4.53 -13.23 1.13
C THR A 285 -3.02 -13.46 0.92
N PRO A 286 -2.24 -13.73 1.97
CA PRO A 286 -0.81 -13.95 1.82
C PRO A 286 -0.53 -15.29 1.15
N SER A 287 0.52 -15.35 0.31
CA SER A 287 0.89 -16.55 -0.43
C SER A 287 2.12 -17.27 0.14
N SER A 288 2.84 -16.66 1.07
CA SER A 288 4.03 -17.26 1.69
C SER A 288 4.24 -16.86 3.15
N THR A 289 5.00 -17.66 3.88
CA THR A 289 5.36 -17.48 5.31
C THR A 289 6.51 -16.48 5.54
N SER A 290 7.13 -15.94 4.49
CA SER A 290 8.16 -14.90 4.61
C SER A 290 7.60 -13.65 5.32
N ILE A 291 8.42 -13.01 6.17
CA ILE A 291 8.03 -11.79 6.89
C ILE A 291 7.64 -10.69 5.89
N LYS A 292 6.48 -10.05 6.09
CA LYS A 292 6.00 -8.96 5.23
C LYS A 292 6.33 -7.62 5.86
N THR A 293 7.28 -6.89 5.29
CA THR A 293 7.57 -5.52 5.71
C THR A 293 6.63 -4.55 5.00
N MET A 294 5.64 -4.04 5.74
CA MET A 294 4.63 -3.11 5.25
C MET A 294 5.12 -1.68 5.44
N THR A 295 5.20 -0.91 4.36
CA THR A 295 5.45 0.53 4.38
C THR A 295 4.13 1.26 4.62
N ILE A 296 3.97 1.85 5.80
CA ILE A 296 2.84 2.71 6.16
C ILE A 296 3.08 4.11 5.58
N THR A 297 2.05 4.69 4.95
CA THR A 297 2.03 6.06 4.42
C THR A 297 0.83 6.81 4.98
N SER A 298 1.02 8.06 5.40
CA SER A 298 -0.02 8.89 5.99
C SER A 298 -0.19 10.22 5.26
N ASN A 299 -1.38 10.81 5.34
CA ASN A 299 -1.68 12.14 4.82
C ASN A 299 -1.27 13.29 5.76
N SER A 300 -0.53 13.00 6.84
CA SER A 300 -0.12 13.98 7.85
C SER A 300 0.61 15.17 7.21
N GLN A 301 0.39 16.37 7.74
CA GLN A 301 0.97 17.61 7.23
C GLN A 301 2.14 18.08 8.12
N GLY A 302 2.74 19.24 7.79
CA GLY A 302 3.64 19.94 8.71
C GLY A 302 5.10 19.45 8.76
N GLY A 303 5.58 18.77 7.71
CA GLY A 303 7.00 18.38 7.59
C GLY A 303 7.45 17.26 8.52
N VAL A 304 6.51 16.53 9.12
CA VAL A 304 6.79 15.31 9.89
C VAL A 304 6.95 14.10 8.96
N SER A 305 7.57 13.02 9.46
CA SER A 305 7.65 11.78 8.69
C SER A 305 6.24 11.25 8.38
N THR A 306 5.92 11.12 7.10
CA THR A 306 4.66 10.56 6.61
C THR A 306 4.78 9.07 6.28
N THR A 307 5.95 8.48 6.47
CA THR A 307 6.20 7.06 6.20
C THR A 307 6.89 6.36 7.36
N CYS A 308 6.59 5.07 7.53
CA CYS A 308 7.34 4.16 8.39
C CYS A 308 7.09 2.70 7.99
N SER A 309 7.69 1.74 8.70
CA SER A 309 7.50 0.31 8.41
C SER A 309 7.08 -0.51 9.63
N VAL A 310 6.30 -1.56 9.38
CA VAL A 310 5.96 -2.60 10.37
C VAL A 310 6.05 -3.98 9.72
N ASN A 311 6.46 -4.99 10.49
CA ASN A 311 6.53 -6.36 10.01
C ASN A 311 5.25 -7.13 10.39
N VAL A 312 4.61 -7.72 9.39
CA VAL A 312 3.53 -8.69 9.57
C VAL A 312 4.13 -10.09 9.42
N ILE A 313 3.93 -10.92 10.46
CA ILE A 313 4.42 -12.30 10.47
C ILE A 313 3.25 -13.22 10.10
N VAL A 314 3.43 -13.96 9.00
CA VAL A 314 2.55 -15.07 8.62
C VAL A 314 3.04 -16.30 9.37
N VAL A 315 2.15 -16.97 10.12
CA VAL A 315 2.54 -18.15 10.91
C VAL A 315 2.91 -19.30 9.99
N ILE A 316 3.90 -20.09 10.38
CA ILE A 316 4.28 -21.31 9.65
C ILE A 316 3.16 -22.36 9.85
N PRO A 317 2.65 -23.00 8.78
CA PRO A 317 1.63 -24.06 8.87
C PRO A 317 2.09 -25.24 9.72
N ALA A 318 1.13 -26.00 10.26
CA ALA A 318 1.42 -27.13 11.12
C ALA A 318 2.31 -28.17 10.42
N LYS A 319 3.19 -28.83 11.17
CA LYS A 319 4.12 -29.86 10.66
C LYS A 319 3.82 -31.23 11.25
N THR A 320 3.94 -32.26 10.43
CA THR A 320 3.87 -33.64 10.88
C THR A 320 5.23 -34.10 11.36
N ILE A 321 5.29 -34.65 12.57
CA ILE A 321 6.51 -35.18 13.17
C ILE A 321 6.37 -36.66 13.46
N VAL A 322 7.40 -37.42 13.10
CA VAL A 322 7.53 -38.84 13.43
C VAL A 322 8.58 -38.99 14.52
N HIS A 323 8.18 -39.63 15.60
CA HIS A 323 9.01 -39.99 16.74
C HIS A 323 9.37 -41.47 16.64
N LEU A 324 10.67 -41.78 16.59
CA LEU A 324 11.20 -43.14 16.51
C LEU A 324 11.99 -43.47 17.78
N GLY A 325 11.67 -44.62 18.37
CA GLY A 325 12.04 -44.94 19.75
C GLY A 325 10.99 -44.49 20.75
N GLY A 326 11.42 -44.27 22.00
CA GLY A 326 10.55 -43.98 23.13
C GLY A 326 10.11 -45.24 23.87
N THR A 327 9.93 -45.11 25.18
CA THR A 327 9.49 -46.21 26.06
C THR A 327 8.09 -46.01 26.64
N GLY A 328 7.42 -44.90 26.33
CA GLY A 328 6.23 -44.47 27.08
C GLY A 328 6.58 -43.89 28.46
N ASP A 329 7.84 -43.45 28.61
CA ASP A 329 8.40 -42.81 29.79
C ASP A 329 9.65 -42.00 29.36
N HIS A 330 9.84 -40.79 29.87
CA HIS A 330 11.02 -39.90 29.73
C HIS A 330 11.11 -39.05 28.44
N GLY A 331 10.24 -39.26 27.44
CA GLY A 331 10.16 -38.41 26.24
C GLY A 331 11.45 -38.39 25.40
N TYR A 332 12.12 -39.53 25.26
CA TYR A 332 13.43 -39.67 24.63
C TYR A 332 13.50 -39.16 23.18
N SER A 333 12.42 -39.35 22.43
CA SER A 333 12.27 -38.88 21.05
C SER A 333 11.37 -37.64 20.94
N ALA A 334 11.06 -36.98 22.06
CA ALA A 334 10.06 -35.93 22.20
C ALA A 334 8.60 -36.35 21.93
N GLU A 335 8.30 -37.63 22.19
CA GLU A 335 6.98 -38.23 22.05
C GLU A 335 6.02 -37.90 23.21
N GLU A 336 6.55 -37.52 24.38
CA GLU A 336 5.80 -37.25 25.61
C GLU A 336 6.59 -36.38 26.61
N ASP A 337 6.05 -36.23 27.82
CA ASP A 337 6.65 -35.52 28.96
C ASP A 337 7.19 -34.12 28.65
N ALA A 338 8.26 -33.70 29.33
CA ALA A 338 8.77 -32.34 29.27
C ALA A 338 9.20 -31.91 27.86
N SER A 339 9.74 -32.83 27.06
CA SER A 339 10.22 -32.53 25.70
C SER A 339 9.07 -32.29 24.74
N LYS A 340 8.00 -33.11 24.77
CA LYS A 340 6.77 -32.84 24.00
C LYS A 340 6.04 -31.60 24.50
N ASN A 341 5.92 -31.43 25.82
CA ASN A 341 5.24 -30.28 26.41
C ASN A 341 5.95 -28.96 26.10
N LEU A 342 7.28 -28.97 25.92
CA LEU A 342 8.04 -27.82 25.42
C LEU A 342 7.67 -27.51 23.96
N MET A 343 7.52 -28.52 23.11
CA MET A 343 7.15 -28.37 21.70
C MET A 343 5.72 -27.87 21.53
N ASP A 344 4.80 -28.35 22.36
CA ASP A 344 3.37 -28.02 22.29
C ASP A 344 2.98 -26.76 23.05
N ALA A 345 3.91 -26.19 23.84
CA ALA A 345 3.65 -24.98 24.59
C ALA A 345 3.36 -23.81 23.63
N PRO A 346 2.16 -23.18 23.66
CA PRO A 346 1.81 -22.12 22.72
C PRO A 346 2.71 -20.89 22.80
N ALA A 347 3.34 -20.64 23.96
CA ALA A 347 4.30 -19.57 24.14
C ALA A 347 5.68 -19.87 23.52
N ASN A 348 6.01 -21.15 23.30
CA ASN A 348 7.23 -21.55 22.63
C ASN A 348 7.00 -21.62 21.11
N PHE A 349 6.04 -22.45 20.68
CA PHE A 349 5.71 -22.68 19.29
C PHE A 349 4.19 -22.53 19.12
N GLY A 350 3.75 -21.39 18.61
CA GLY A 350 2.32 -21.10 18.57
C GLY A 350 1.95 -19.82 17.84
N THR A 351 0.67 -19.48 17.91
CA THR A 351 0.10 -18.31 17.23
C THR A 351 -0.15 -17.12 18.17
N LEU A 352 0.30 -17.18 19.43
CA LEU A 352 0.15 -16.08 20.38
C LEU A 352 1.06 -14.92 19.99
N ALA A 353 0.69 -13.70 20.39
CA ALA A 353 1.52 -12.52 20.13
C ALA A 353 2.94 -12.64 20.73
N ASN A 354 3.08 -13.33 21.86
CA ASN A 354 4.34 -13.59 22.54
C ASN A 354 4.98 -14.96 22.24
N SER A 355 4.42 -15.77 21.33
CA SER A 355 5.08 -17.02 20.91
C SER A 355 6.48 -16.74 20.36
N VAL A 356 7.48 -17.48 20.83
CA VAL A 356 8.88 -17.36 20.39
C VAL A 356 9.00 -17.69 18.90
N VAL A 357 8.39 -18.79 18.46
CA VAL A 357 8.26 -19.17 17.06
C VAL A 357 6.78 -19.11 16.66
N LYS A 358 6.47 -18.35 15.60
CA LYS A 358 5.12 -18.20 15.05
C LYS A 358 4.74 -19.41 14.20
N PHE A 359 3.96 -20.31 14.77
CA PHE A 359 3.74 -21.65 14.23
C PHE A 359 2.35 -22.19 14.59
N GLU A 360 1.73 -22.98 13.72
CA GLU A 360 0.40 -23.55 13.99
C GLU A 360 0.41 -24.82 14.85
N GLY A 361 1.58 -25.41 15.09
CA GLY A 361 1.75 -26.58 15.96
C GLY A 361 2.10 -27.86 15.20
N PHE A 362 2.18 -28.96 15.93
CA PHE A 362 2.64 -30.24 15.40
C PHE A 362 1.52 -31.28 15.36
N THR A 363 1.58 -32.18 14.37
CA THR A 363 0.87 -33.47 14.40
C THR A 363 1.89 -34.56 14.71
N HIS A 364 1.77 -35.20 15.88
CA HIS A 364 2.73 -36.19 16.37
C HIS A 364 2.33 -37.60 15.97
N LEU A 365 3.29 -38.37 15.46
CA LEU A 365 3.15 -39.79 15.11
C LEU A 365 4.24 -40.61 15.80
N THR A 366 3.86 -41.71 16.44
CA THR A 366 4.76 -42.61 17.19
C THR A 366 4.64 -44.05 16.64
N PRO A 367 5.08 -44.31 15.40
CA PRO A 367 5.04 -45.66 14.84
C PRO A 367 6.00 -46.58 15.61
N ALA A 368 5.68 -47.87 15.63
CA ALA A 368 6.65 -48.86 16.09
C ALA A 368 7.84 -48.97 15.11
N ASP A 369 9.00 -49.36 15.63
CA ASP A 369 10.23 -49.56 14.86
C ASP A 369 10.10 -50.62 13.75
N GLY A 370 11.01 -50.60 12.79
CA GLY A 370 11.04 -51.53 11.67
C GLY A 370 10.08 -51.12 10.55
N ALA A 371 9.21 -52.04 10.12
CA ALA A 371 8.33 -51.80 8.97
C ALA A 371 7.38 -50.60 9.13
N PRO A 372 6.75 -50.35 10.30
CA PRO A 372 5.91 -49.18 10.50
C PRO A 372 6.71 -47.87 10.48
N ALA A 373 7.91 -47.83 11.07
CA ALA A 373 8.81 -46.69 10.97
C ALA A 373 9.19 -46.36 9.52
N ILE A 374 9.53 -47.38 8.72
CA ILE A 374 9.81 -47.21 7.28
C ILE A 374 8.59 -46.65 6.54
N ALA A 375 7.39 -47.18 6.82
CA ALA A 375 6.16 -46.69 6.22
C ALA A 375 5.89 -45.22 6.59
N ALA A 376 6.12 -44.85 7.86
CA ALA A 376 5.97 -43.48 8.33
C ALA A 376 6.98 -42.53 7.66
N ILE A 377 8.27 -42.91 7.57
CA ILE A 377 9.30 -42.11 6.88
C ILE A 377 8.93 -41.94 5.39
N ASN A 378 8.48 -43.00 4.73
CA ASN A 378 8.07 -42.97 3.31
C ASN A 378 6.80 -42.14 3.07
N ALA A 379 5.99 -41.91 4.10
CA ALA A 379 4.86 -40.98 4.05
C ALA A 379 5.30 -39.50 4.06
N LYS A 380 6.62 -39.24 4.09
CA LYS A 380 7.22 -37.90 4.02
C LYS A 380 6.71 -36.98 5.13
N PRO A 381 6.93 -37.32 6.41
CA PRO A 381 6.69 -36.37 7.48
C PRO A 381 7.57 -35.15 7.25
N ASP A 382 7.28 -34.04 7.92
CA ASP A 382 8.10 -32.85 7.82
C ASP A 382 9.40 -33.00 8.62
N ILE A 383 9.33 -33.69 9.77
CA ILE A 383 10.43 -33.88 10.70
C ILE A 383 10.40 -35.32 11.25
N VAL A 384 11.58 -35.93 11.41
CA VAL A 384 11.79 -37.18 12.16
C VAL A 384 12.67 -36.88 13.37
N ILE A 385 12.28 -37.33 14.56
CA ILE A 385 13.12 -37.30 15.77
C ILE A 385 13.35 -38.73 16.22
N THR A 386 14.60 -39.07 16.52
CA THR A 386 14.96 -40.36 17.12
C THR A 386 15.34 -40.17 18.59
N GLY A 387 15.15 -41.20 19.40
CA GLY A 387 15.61 -41.26 20.79
C GLY A 387 15.69 -42.71 21.29
N TYR A 388 16.15 -42.92 22.52
CA TYR A 388 16.23 -44.26 23.11
C TYR A 388 14.86 -44.96 23.10
N PRO A 389 14.76 -46.27 22.79
CA PRO A 389 15.83 -47.24 22.50
C PRO A 389 16.14 -47.43 21.00
N TYR A 390 15.79 -46.47 20.15
CA TYR A 390 15.83 -46.61 18.70
C TYR A 390 17.24 -46.97 18.18
N THR A 391 17.35 -48.12 17.52
CA THR A 391 18.59 -48.61 16.91
C THR A 391 18.29 -49.01 15.47
N PRO A 392 18.45 -48.11 14.48
CA PRO A 392 17.93 -48.34 13.14
C PRO A 392 18.63 -49.53 12.49
N ASN A 393 17.85 -50.44 11.93
CA ASN A 393 18.34 -51.56 11.14
C ASN A 393 18.74 -51.12 9.72
N ALA A 394 19.28 -52.02 8.89
CA ALA A 394 19.76 -51.69 7.55
C ALA A 394 18.68 -51.10 6.61
N ALA A 395 17.43 -51.56 6.71
CA ALA A 395 16.33 -51.07 5.88
C ALA A 395 15.87 -49.67 6.36
N GLU A 396 15.83 -49.45 7.66
CA GLU A 396 15.52 -48.14 8.25
C GLU A 396 16.61 -47.11 7.93
N ILE A 397 17.89 -47.48 8.01
CA ILE A 397 19.01 -46.63 7.59
C ILE A 397 18.84 -46.22 6.13
N THR A 398 18.45 -47.15 5.26
CA THR A 398 18.21 -46.87 3.84
C THR A 398 17.08 -45.85 3.67
N ALA A 399 15.98 -46.02 4.40
CA ALA A 399 14.85 -45.09 4.38
C ALA A 399 15.23 -43.69 4.91
N LEU A 400 15.97 -43.61 6.01
CA LEU A 400 16.42 -42.35 6.61
C LEU A 400 17.38 -41.59 5.69
N VAL A 401 18.33 -42.29 5.04
CA VAL A 401 19.27 -41.66 4.10
C VAL A 401 18.55 -41.17 2.85
N ASP A 402 17.62 -41.96 2.29
CA ASP A 402 16.79 -41.53 1.15
C ASP A 402 15.91 -40.31 1.52
N TYR A 403 15.31 -40.33 2.71
CA TYR A 403 14.53 -39.22 3.23
C TYR A 403 15.35 -37.94 3.38
N LEU A 404 16.54 -38.00 4.00
CA LEU A 404 17.46 -36.87 4.11
C LEU A 404 17.89 -36.33 2.73
N ASN A 405 18.22 -37.22 1.78
CA ASN A 405 18.61 -36.83 0.43
C ASN A 405 17.48 -36.15 -0.36
N LYS A 406 16.23 -36.42 0.01
CA LYS A 406 15.03 -35.75 -0.54
C LYS A 406 14.64 -34.47 0.20
N GLY A 407 15.47 -33.99 1.14
CA GLY A 407 15.23 -32.77 1.91
C GLY A 407 14.47 -33.00 3.23
N GLY A 408 14.21 -34.25 3.61
CA GLY A 408 13.59 -34.57 4.90
C GLY A 408 14.44 -34.11 6.08
N VAL A 409 13.81 -33.63 7.15
CA VAL A 409 14.52 -33.13 8.35
C VAL A 409 14.63 -34.24 9.40
N VAL A 410 15.84 -34.48 9.92
CA VAL A 410 16.10 -35.49 10.97
C VAL A 410 16.85 -34.86 12.14
N ILE A 411 16.30 -35.04 13.35
CA ILE A 411 16.96 -34.79 14.63
C ILE A 411 17.35 -36.15 15.21
N ALA A 412 18.60 -36.55 14.95
CA ALA A 412 19.12 -37.86 15.31
C ALA A 412 19.80 -37.84 16.69
N GLN A 413 19.13 -38.38 17.69
CA GLN A 413 19.66 -38.60 19.03
C GLN A 413 19.80 -40.12 19.20
N LEU A 414 21.03 -40.61 19.20
CA LEU A 414 21.33 -42.04 19.08
C LEU A 414 22.55 -42.40 19.92
N GLU A 415 22.53 -43.60 20.51
CA GLU A 415 23.64 -44.12 21.33
C GLU A 415 24.20 -45.48 20.86
N GLY A 416 23.49 -46.20 19.98
CA GLY A 416 23.93 -47.49 19.44
C GLY A 416 25.11 -47.37 18.45
N ALA A 417 26.35 -47.55 18.93
CA ALA A 417 27.56 -47.34 18.12
C ALA A 417 27.55 -48.04 16.74
N ALA A 418 27.12 -49.31 16.67
CA ALA A 418 27.10 -50.07 15.42
C ALA A 418 26.08 -49.55 14.38
N SER A 419 24.88 -49.16 14.82
CA SER A 419 23.84 -48.62 13.94
C SER A 419 24.18 -47.20 13.49
N ILE A 420 24.70 -46.36 14.40
CA ILE A 420 25.19 -45.01 14.08
C ILE A 420 26.33 -45.10 13.06
N GLN A 421 27.29 -46.01 13.27
CA GLN A 421 28.38 -46.21 12.31
C GLN A 421 27.84 -46.59 10.93
N SER A 422 26.87 -47.49 10.87
CA SER A 422 26.26 -47.91 9.61
C SER A 422 25.49 -46.77 8.93
N LEU A 423 24.76 -45.96 9.71
CA LEU A 423 24.06 -44.77 9.23
C LEU A 423 25.03 -43.73 8.66
N MET A 424 26.08 -43.38 9.41
CA MET A 424 27.04 -42.35 9.01
C MET A 424 27.88 -42.80 7.81
N ARG A 425 28.28 -44.07 7.74
CA ARG A 425 28.98 -44.62 6.55
C ARG A 425 28.10 -44.55 5.31
N SER A 426 26.81 -44.85 5.44
CA SER A 426 25.85 -44.76 4.35
C SER A 426 25.64 -43.30 3.90
N LEU A 427 25.39 -42.40 4.85
CA LEU A 427 25.10 -40.99 4.58
C LEU A 427 26.27 -40.23 3.94
N PHE A 428 27.49 -40.42 4.46
CA PHE A 428 28.69 -39.75 3.97
C PHE A 428 29.44 -40.52 2.89
N ALA A 429 28.96 -41.70 2.50
CA ALA A 429 29.63 -42.62 1.58
C ALA A 429 31.12 -42.87 1.94
N ASN A 430 31.43 -42.96 3.24
CA ASN A 430 32.80 -43.08 3.75
C ASN A 430 32.93 -44.30 4.67
N PRO A 431 33.57 -45.40 4.22
CA PRO A 431 33.72 -46.61 5.04
C PRO A 431 34.69 -46.45 6.22
N GLN A 432 35.49 -45.38 6.26
CA GLN A 432 36.46 -45.12 7.33
C GLN A 432 35.83 -44.48 8.57
N ILE A 433 34.57 -44.04 8.51
CA ILE A 433 33.88 -43.50 9.68
C ILE A 433 33.80 -44.58 10.76
N ASN A 434 34.17 -44.20 11.98
CA ASN A 434 34.18 -45.09 13.14
C ASN A 434 33.39 -44.45 14.29
N VAL A 435 32.62 -45.26 15.03
CA VAL A 435 31.82 -44.78 16.17
C VAL A 435 32.21 -45.49 17.44
N ASN A 436 32.48 -44.73 18.49
CA ASN A 436 32.96 -45.25 19.77
C ASN A 436 32.11 -44.70 20.91
N GLY A 437 31.74 -45.54 21.88
CA GLY A 437 31.20 -45.06 23.16
C GLY A 437 32.30 -44.37 23.97
N ARG A 438 32.06 -43.14 24.41
CA ARG A 438 32.99 -42.27 25.14
C ARG A 438 32.32 -41.67 26.35
N ASN A 439 33.06 -41.65 27.46
CA ASN A 439 32.57 -41.20 28.76
C ASN A 439 31.25 -41.94 29.13
N GLY A 440 30.64 -41.61 30.25
CA GLY A 440 29.32 -42.14 30.56
C GLY A 440 28.57 -41.25 31.53
N GLY A 441 27.39 -41.72 31.95
CA GLY A 441 26.38 -40.93 32.66
C GLY A 441 26.89 -39.77 33.49
N GLY A 442 26.47 -38.55 33.13
CA GLY A 442 26.94 -37.31 33.75
C GLY A 442 28.26 -36.79 33.19
N ALA A 443 28.67 -37.23 32.00
CA ALA A 443 29.72 -36.55 31.25
C ALA A 443 29.20 -35.18 30.78
N VAL A 444 30.05 -34.14 30.86
CA VAL A 444 29.68 -32.77 30.48
C VAL A 444 30.60 -32.29 29.36
N TYR A 445 30.02 -31.90 28.23
CA TYR A 445 30.78 -31.54 27.03
C TYR A 445 30.70 -30.03 26.75
N PRO A 446 31.84 -29.38 26.47
CA PRO A 446 31.85 -27.97 26.16
C PRO A 446 31.42 -27.72 24.72
N MET A 447 30.51 -26.76 24.53
CA MET A 447 30.12 -26.25 23.22
C MET A 447 31.08 -25.15 22.76
N ILE A 448 31.41 -25.17 21.47
CA ILE A 448 32.24 -24.12 20.87
C ILE A 448 31.49 -22.78 20.81
N ASN A 449 32.24 -21.70 20.60
CA ASN A 449 31.71 -20.35 20.46
C ASN A 449 31.62 -19.93 18.98
N ILE A 450 30.64 -20.48 18.26
CA ILE A 450 30.34 -20.10 16.86
C ILE A 450 28.93 -19.51 16.75
N SER A 451 28.74 -18.53 15.87
CA SER A 451 27.41 -18.00 15.56
C SER A 451 26.68 -18.96 14.63
N ASP A 452 25.70 -19.68 15.16
CA ASP A 452 24.90 -20.68 14.44
C ASP A 452 23.58 -20.87 15.17
N GLU A 453 22.46 -20.92 14.44
CA GLU A 453 21.11 -20.89 15.02
C GLU A 453 20.80 -22.06 15.98
N ILE A 454 21.59 -23.14 15.95
CA ILE A 454 21.54 -24.19 16.98
C ILE A 454 22.06 -23.68 18.34
N LEU A 455 23.15 -22.91 18.34
CA LEU A 455 23.80 -22.42 19.57
C LEU A 455 23.31 -21.03 20.00
N ASN A 456 22.81 -20.19 19.10
CA ASN A 456 22.26 -18.87 19.43
C ASN A 456 20.88 -18.62 18.81
N GLY A 457 20.04 -19.65 18.86
CA GLY A 457 18.66 -19.61 18.40
C GLY A 457 17.71 -18.85 19.33
N PRO A 458 16.41 -18.85 19.00
CA PRO A 458 15.43 -17.97 19.62
C PRO A 458 15.08 -18.33 21.08
N PHE A 459 15.48 -19.51 21.56
CA PHE A 459 15.25 -19.95 22.95
C PHE A 459 16.42 -19.66 23.89
N GLY A 460 17.55 -19.20 23.36
CA GLY A 460 18.67 -18.77 24.17
C GLY A 460 20.03 -18.99 23.52
N ASP A 461 21.01 -18.24 24.01
CA ASP A 461 22.41 -18.36 23.61
C ASP A 461 23.14 -19.35 24.52
N VAL A 462 23.67 -20.42 23.93
CA VAL A 462 24.40 -21.50 24.60
C VAL A 462 25.86 -21.60 24.14
N ARG A 463 26.35 -20.65 23.34
CA ARG A 463 27.75 -20.61 22.90
C ARG A 463 28.70 -20.56 24.11
N GLY A 464 29.72 -21.43 24.10
CA GLY A 464 30.68 -21.53 25.20
C GLY A 464 30.13 -22.15 26.49
N LYS A 465 28.89 -22.65 26.52
CA LYS A 465 28.32 -23.40 27.65
C LYS A 465 28.48 -24.91 27.43
N ASN A 466 27.77 -25.74 28.19
CA ASN A 466 27.89 -27.19 28.13
C ASN A 466 26.57 -27.91 27.86
N TRP A 467 26.65 -29.12 27.32
CA TRP A 467 25.55 -30.09 27.36
C TRP A 467 25.98 -31.31 28.18
N GLY A 468 25.01 -32.04 28.71
CA GLY A 468 25.22 -33.18 29.60
C GLY A 468 24.72 -34.46 28.97
N GLU A 469 25.49 -35.51 29.09
CA GLU A 469 25.07 -36.83 28.65
C GLU A 469 24.31 -37.58 29.76
N ASP A 470 23.21 -38.21 29.33
CA ASP A 470 22.35 -39.06 30.14
C ASP A 470 23.01 -40.39 30.54
N ALA A 471 22.30 -41.28 31.24
CA ALA A 471 22.80 -42.47 31.92
C ALA A 471 23.53 -43.57 31.09
N SER A 472 24.01 -43.31 29.87
CA SER A 472 24.64 -44.28 28.98
C SER A 472 26.11 -43.97 28.70
N ALA A 473 26.56 -44.19 27.45
CA ALA A 473 27.88 -43.80 26.97
C ALA A 473 27.72 -42.99 25.69
N THR A 474 28.38 -41.83 25.60
CA THR A 474 28.22 -40.92 24.46
C THR A 474 28.80 -41.53 23.18
N ALA A 475 28.01 -41.64 22.14
CA ALA A 475 28.46 -42.03 20.81
C ALA A 475 29.28 -40.91 20.17
N SER A 476 30.59 -41.11 20.08
CA SER A 476 31.55 -40.24 19.41
C SER A 476 31.84 -40.74 18.00
N ILE A 477 31.79 -39.85 17.02
CA ILE A 477 32.06 -40.18 15.62
C ILE A 477 33.40 -39.61 15.18
N ASP A 478 34.27 -40.49 14.69
CA ASP A 478 35.57 -40.17 14.09
C ASP A 478 35.52 -40.39 12.56
N GLY A 479 36.32 -39.61 11.82
CA GLY A 479 36.47 -39.73 10.37
C GLY A 479 35.44 -38.97 9.52
N ILE A 480 34.59 -38.12 10.10
CA ILE A 480 33.74 -37.19 9.34
C ILE A 480 34.54 -35.94 9.00
N SER A 481 34.53 -35.53 7.73
CA SER A 481 35.16 -34.28 7.29
C SER A 481 34.36 -33.05 7.74
N GLU A 482 35.05 -32.07 8.33
CA GLU A 482 34.49 -30.76 8.67
C GLU A 482 33.97 -29.98 7.45
N ALA A 483 34.32 -30.38 6.22
CA ALA A 483 33.73 -29.78 5.01
C ALA A 483 32.21 -30.02 4.92
N PHE A 484 31.71 -31.12 5.48
CA PHE A 484 30.30 -31.50 5.40
C PHE A 484 29.48 -31.15 6.65
N ILE A 485 30.13 -30.91 7.78
CA ILE A 485 29.46 -30.68 9.05
C ILE A 485 29.88 -29.38 9.71
N THR A 486 29.00 -28.85 10.54
CA THR A 486 29.35 -27.89 11.59
C THR A 486 29.35 -28.67 12.90
N SER A 487 30.54 -29.07 13.38
CA SER A 487 30.69 -29.69 14.70
C SER A 487 30.50 -28.64 15.78
N TYR A 488 29.71 -28.96 16.79
CA TYR A 488 29.47 -28.10 17.94
C TYR A 488 30.26 -28.52 19.17
N THR A 489 30.55 -29.83 19.31
CA THR A 489 31.21 -30.40 20.48
C THR A 489 32.12 -31.56 20.10
N GLY A 490 33.32 -31.55 20.66
CA GLY A 490 34.24 -32.69 20.59
C GLY A 490 33.90 -33.81 21.58
N SER A 491 34.70 -34.86 21.58
CA SER A 491 34.45 -36.08 22.37
C SER A 491 35.07 -36.10 23.77
N SER A 492 35.70 -35.00 24.18
CA SER A 492 36.36 -34.88 25.48
C SER A 492 35.47 -34.11 26.45
N ALA A 493 35.04 -34.76 27.53
CA ALA A 493 34.21 -34.13 28.57
C ALA A 493 35.07 -33.28 29.53
N ILE A 494 34.54 -32.15 30.00
CA ILE A 494 35.27 -31.22 30.88
C ILE A 494 35.55 -31.81 32.26
N ASN A 495 34.73 -32.79 32.69
CA ASN A 495 34.88 -33.53 33.94
C ASN A 495 35.64 -34.86 33.76
N SER A 496 36.37 -35.02 32.65
CA SER A 496 37.25 -36.16 32.39
C SER A 496 38.65 -35.67 32.03
N THR A 497 39.68 -36.43 32.41
CA THR A 497 41.06 -36.20 31.94
C THR A 497 41.36 -36.91 30.63
N SER A 498 40.43 -37.74 30.14
CA SER A 498 40.59 -38.48 28.89
C SER A 498 40.34 -37.56 27.70
N VAL A 499 41.27 -37.58 26.74
CA VAL A 499 41.17 -36.82 25.49
C VAL A 499 40.84 -37.79 24.36
N PHE A 500 39.74 -37.52 23.67
CA PHE A 500 39.26 -38.33 22.55
C PHE A 500 39.12 -37.49 21.29
N ALA A 501 39.50 -38.07 20.16
CA ALA A 501 39.17 -37.54 18.84
C ALA A 501 37.68 -37.77 18.51
N GLY A 502 37.18 -37.04 17.51
CA GLY A 502 35.82 -37.16 17.01
C GLY A 502 34.84 -36.12 17.58
N THR A 503 33.65 -36.08 16.99
CA THR A 503 32.55 -35.17 17.33
C THR A 503 31.42 -35.92 18.03
N THR A 504 30.72 -35.24 18.94
CA THR A 504 29.55 -35.80 19.65
C THR A 504 28.25 -35.08 19.32
N MET A 505 28.33 -33.84 18.79
CA MET A 505 27.16 -33.10 18.33
C MET A 505 27.52 -32.26 17.11
N PHE A 506 26.72 -32.33 16.05
CA PHE A 506 26.93 -31.55 14.83
C PHE A 506 25.63 -31.39 14.04
N ARG A 507 25.61 -30.46 13.10
CA ARG A 507 24.65 -30.48 11.98
C ARG A 507 25.36 -30.68 10.65
N HIS A 508 24.68 -31.31 9.71
CA HIS A 508 25.15 -31.38 8.33
C HIS A 508 24.95 -30.00 7.66
N LYS A 509 25.91 -29.58 6.84
CA LYS A 509 25.89 -28.29 6.13
C LYS A 509 24.92 -28.24 4.94
N ASN A 510 24.66 -29.39 4.31
CA ASN A 510 23.92 -29.52 3.05
C ASN A 510 22.65 -30.40 3.17
N LEU A 511 22.59 -31.26 4.19
CA LEU A 511 21.40 -32.06 4.50
C LEU A 511 20.75 -31.53 5.77
N ASN A 512 19.45 -31.76 5.92
CA ASN A 512 18.68 -31.34 7.09
C ASN A 512 18.85 -32.34 8.26
N LEU A 513 20.11 -32.61 8.65
CA LEU A 513 20.46 -33.49 9.76
C LEU A 513 21.07 -32.70 10.92
N PHE A 514 20.50 -32.84 12.11
CA PHE A 514 21.16 -32.59 13.38
C PHE A 514 21.44 -33.92 14.08
N TYR A 515 22.64 -34.10 14.62
CA TYR A 515 23.05 -35.30 15.34
C TYR A 515 23.59 -34.96 16.73
N VAL A 516 23.22 -35.75 17.72
CA VAL A 516 23.87 -35.82 19.03
C VAL A 516 24.01 -37.29 19.47
N GLY A 517 25.19 -37.62 20.01
CA GLY A 517 25.57 -38.97 20.40
C GLY A 517 25.00 -39.44 21.74
N ASP A 518 23.82 -38.99 22.11
CA ASP A 518 23.14 -39.36 23.35
C ASP A 518 21.65 -39.55 23.03
N ALA A 519 21.14 -40.77 23.16
CA ALA A 519 19.73 -41.07 22.91
C ALA A 519 18.83 -40.68 24.11
N GLY A 520 19.46 -40.38 25.25
CA GLY A 520 18.89 -39.81 26.48
C GLY A 520 18.96 -38.29 26.55
N PHE A 521 19.36 -37.61 25.47
CA PHE A 521 19.60 -36.16 25.46
C PHE A 521 18.39 -35.33 25.95
N LEU A 522 17.18 -35.85 25.74
CA LEU A 522 15.91 -35.23 26.12
C LEU A 522 15.28 -35.79 27.40
N SER A 523 15.92 -36.74 28.06
CA SER A 523 15.26 -37.54 29.08
C SER A 523 14.79 -36.67 30.26
N ASN A 524 13.47 -36.71 30.50
CA ASN A 524 12.83 -36.15 31.67
C ASN A 524 11.38 -36.68 31.77
N PHE A 525 11.12 -37.53 32.76
CA PHE A 525 9.82 -38.15 33.01
C PHE A 525 8.80 -37.28 33.74
N ASN A 526 9.15 -36.03 34.07
CA ASN A 526 8.15 -35.09 34.56
C ASN A 526 7.46 -34.42 33.37
N ALA A 527 6.20 -34.03 33.55
CA ALA A 527 5.51 -33.17 32.58
C ALA A 527 6.26 -31.84 32.32
N ASN A 528 6.96 -31.30 33.32
CA ASN A 528 7.87 -30.16 33.22
C ASN A 528 8.81 -30.09 34.42
N GLY A 529 9.72 -29.12 34.43
CA GLY A 529 10.63 -28.92 35.55
C GLY A 529 11.97 -29.60 35.33
N THR A 530 12.65 -29.91 36.44
CA THR A 530 13.96 -30.57 36.46
C THR A 530 13.91 -31.79 37.37
N ILE A 531 14.53 -32.89 36.96
CA ILE A 531 14.71 -34.07 37.82
C ILE A 531 16.04 -33.97 38.57
N ALA A 532 15.99 -34.22 39.87
CA ALA A 532 17.16 -34.23 40.75
C ALA A 532 18.05 -35.45 40.45
N SER A 533 19.02 -35.27 39.55
CA SER A 533 20.06 -36.24 39.23
C SER A 533 21.26 -35.51 38.62
N ASN A 534 22.46 -35.88 39.06
CA ASN A 534 23.70 -35.33 38.51
C ASN A 534 24.22 -36.11 37.30
N THR A 535 23.67 -37.30 37.03
CA THR A 535 24.20 -38.24 36.02
C THR A 535 23.16 -38.71 35.02
N ALA A 536 21.92 -38.25 35.14
CA ALA A 536 20.81 -38.62 34.28
C ALA A 536 19.78 -37.49 34.18
N TYR A 537 18.90 -37.57 33.18
CA TYR A 537 17.80 -36.65 32.93
C TYR A 537 18.26 -35.20 32.70
N PRO A 538 19.14 -34.95 31.72
CA PRO A 538 19.76 -33.64 31.54
C PRO A 538 18.76 -32.56 31.05
N PHE A 539 17.60 -32.96 30.56
CA PHE A 539 16.58 -32.06 30.03
C PHE A 539 15.79 -31.35 31.14
N ALA A 540 15.69 -30.02 31.05
CA ALA A 540 15.04 -29.21 32.07
C ALA A 540 14.16 -28.11 31.46
N THR A 541 12.95 -27.95 31.99
CA THR A 541 12.04 -26.87 31.65
C THR A 541 11.61 -26.11 32.91
N ASN A 542 11.04 -24.91 32.75
CA ASN A 542 10.31 -24.26 33.84
C ASN A 542 8.85 -24.73 33.88
N THR A 543 8.07 -24.20 34.82
CA THR A 543 6.64 -24.54 34.98
C THR A 543 5.74 -24.11 33.81
N SER A 544 6.24 -23.29 32.89
CA SER A 544 5.57 -22.90 31.64
C SER A 544 6.08 -23.69 30.43
N ASN A 545 6.79 -24.80 30.66
CA ASN A 545 7.43 -25.63 29.64
C ASN A 545 8.50 -24.91 28.80
N PHE A 546 8.99 -23.74 29.24
CA PHE A 546 10.08 -23.03 28.56
C PHE A 546 11.41 -23.71 28.89
N PRO A 547 12.34 -23.89 27.92
CA PRO A 547 13.63 -24.52 28.18
C PRO A 547 14.49 -23.70 29.14
N VAL A 548 15.13 -24.38 30.09
CA VAL A 548 16.06 -23.76 31.04
C VAL A 548 17.31 -24.61 31.21
N ALA A 549 18.39 -23.98 31.67
CA ALA A 549 19.58 -24.71 32.06
C ALA A 549 19.29 -25.63 33.26
N LYS A 550 19.76 -26.88 33.22
CA LYS A 550 19.88 -27.71 34.42
C LYS A 550 21.12 -27.27 35.18
N THR A 551 20.94 -26.70 36.37
CA THR A 551 22.00 -25.98 37.11
C THR A 551 22.89 -26.88 37.96
N ALA A 552 22.44 -28.10 38.27
CA ALA A 552 23.20 -29.09 39.01
C ALA A 552 23.33 -30.37 38.18
N TYR A 553 24.51 -30.55 37.57
CA TYR A 553 24.79 -31.70 36.73
C TYR A 553 26.28 -32.10 36.73
N GLY A 554 26.52 -33.31 36.27
CA GLY A 554 27.80 -33.92 35.99
C GLY A 554 28.44 -34.66 37.17
N THR A 555 29.25 -35.66 36.84
CA THR A 555 30.06 -36.42 37.81
C THR A 555 31.30 -35.65 38.26
N THR A 556 31.86 -36.04 39.41
CA THR A 556 33.15 -35.52 39.88
C THR A 556 34.28 -35.93 38.92
N GLY A 557 35.12 -34.99 38.53
CA GLY A 557 36.32 -35.28 37.75
C GLY A 557 36.96 -34.04 37.14
N ASN A 558 38.27 -34.14 36.84
CA ASN A 558 39.07 -33.06 36.25
C ASN A 558 38.90 -31.68 36.95
N GLY A 559 38.86 -31.69 38.29
CA GLY A 559 38.69 -30.48 39.10
C GLY A 559 37.24 -30.02 39.34
N ASN A 560 36.25 -30.69 38.74
CA ASN A 560 34.82 -30.39 38.95
C ASN A 560 34.25 -31.31 40.05
N ALA A 561 33.43 -30.75 40.95
CA ALA A 561 32.67 -31.52 41.92
C ALA A 561 31.36 -32.05 41.30
N ALA A 562 30.83 -33.16 41.81
CA ALA A 562 29.53 -33.67 41.36
C ALA A 562 28.42 -32.61 41.49
N GLY A 563 27.64 -32.43 40.43
CA GLY A 563 26.56 -31.44 40.40
C GLY A 563 27.01 -29.97 40.35
N SER A 564 28.31 -29.69 40.18
CA SER A 564 28.83 -28.31 40.11
C SER A 564 28.72 -27.66 38.74
N MET A 565 28.33 -28.41 37.71
CA MET A 565 28.24 -27.93 36.33
C MET A 565 26.78 -27.71 35.91
N ALA A 566 26.58 -26.83 34.93
CA ALA A 566 25.28 -26.59 34.32
C ALA A 566 25.25 -27.02 32.86
N VAL A 567 24.12 -27.59 32.42
CA VAL A 567 23.93 -28.14 31.06
C VAL A 567 22.69 -27.56 30.38
N GLN A 568 22.74 -27.44 29.05
CA GLN A 568 21.76 -26.67 28.26
C GLN A 568 20.90 -27.53 27.33
N ASN A 569 20.76 -28.83 27.58
CA ASN A 569 20.13 -29.79 26.65
C ASN A 569 18.77 -29.33 26.11
N SER A 570 17.89 -28.79 26.96
CA SER A 570 16.56 -28.31 26.55
C SER A 570 16.60 -27.03 25.71
N ILE A 571 17.53 -26.11 25.99
CA ILE A 571 17.69 -24.89 25.20
C ILE A 571 18.25 -25.24 23.82
N ILE A 572 19.22 -26.16 23.76
CA ILE A 572 19.75 -26.69 22.50
C ILE A 572 18.62 -27.34 21.70
N PHE A 573 17.86 -28.25 22.31
CA PHE A 573 16.75 -28.92 21.64
C PHE A 573 15.70 -27.93 21.12
N ALA A 574 15.30 -26.93 21.91
CA ALA A 574 14.33 -25.94 21.48
C ALA A 574 14.84 -25.10 20.27
N ASN A 575 16.14 -24.75 20.27
CA ASN A 575 16.78 -24.12 19.11
C ASN A 575 16.83 -25.06 17.90
N VAL A 576 17.11 -26.35 18.09
CA VAL A 576 17.08 -27.37 17.03
C VAL A 576 15.68 -27.54 16.46
N VAL A 577 14.62 -27.54 17.29
CA VAL A 577 13.23 -27.60 16.83
C VAL A 577 12.87 -26.36 16.02
N ALA A 578 13.28 -25.16 16.46
CA ALA A 578 13.10 -23.93 15.69
C ALA A 578 13.81 -23.98 14.32
N TRP A 579 15.05 -24.49 14.29
CA TRP A 579 15.78 -24.76 13.05
C TRP A 579 15.06 -25.78 12.18
N ALA A 580 14.57 -26.88 12.75
CA ALA A 580 13.91 -27.96 12.03
C ALA A 580 12.59 -27.50 11.40
N ILE A 581 11.76 -26.72 12.12
CA ILE A 581 10.55 -26.09 11.56
C ILE A 581 10.92 -25.22 10.34
N LYS A 582 11.95 -24.39 10.48
CA LYS A 582 12.41 -23.51 9.40
C LYS A 582 12.92 -24.30 8.20
N GLN A 583 13.71 -25.37 8.42
CA GLN A 583 14.15 -26.23 7.32
C GLN A 583 12.97 -26.93 6.67
N ALA A 584 12.04 -27.51 7.44
CA ALA A 584 10.86 -28.17 6.91
C ALA A 584 9.96 -27.23 6.08
N GLU A 585 9.91 -25.95 6.43
CA GLU A 585 9.16 -24.95 5.67
C GLU A 585 9.87 -24.56 4.37
N PHE A 586 11.15 -24.21 4.42
CA PHE A 586 11.83 -23.55 3.29
C PHE A 586 12.75 -24.44 2.46
N ASN A 587 13.22 -25.56 3.01
CA ASN A 587 14.18 -26.47 2.37
C ASN A 587 13.82 -27.95 2.61
N GLY A 588 12.56 -28.22 2.96
CA GLY A 588 12.05 -29.50 3.41
C GLY A 588 11.54 -30.35 2.25
N ILE A 589 11.31 -31.63 2.54
CA ILE A 589 10.77 -32.59 1.56
C ILE A 589 9.36 -32.21 1.03
N ASN A 590 8.61 -31.42 1.79
CA ASN A 590 7.27 -30.94 1.47
C ASN A 590 7.22 -29.43 1.19
N THR A 591 8.37 -28.78 0.98
CA THR A 591 8.40 -27.34 0.65
C THR A 591 7.57 -27.09 -0.63
N PRO A 592 6.67 -26.09 -0.65
CA PRO A 592 5.76 -25.81 -1.77
C PRO A 592 6.42 -25.56 -3.12
#